data_AF-A0A354I5Q1-F1
#
_entry.id   AF-A0A354I5Q1-F1
#
_cell.length_a   1.000
_cell.length_b   1.000
_cell.length_c   1.000
_cell.angle_alpha   90.00
_cell.angle_beta   90.00
_cell.angle_gamma   90.00
#
_symmetry.space_group_name_H-M   'P 1'
#
loop_
_entity.id
_entity.type
_entity.pdbx_description
1 polymer ?
#
loop_
_entity_poly.entity_id
_entity_poly.type
_entity_poly.pdbx_seq_one_letter_code
_entity_poly.pdbx_strand_id
1 'polypeptide(L)'
;MIQGGKKMKTTKKVIISLIIAFALLSGEYVMATAAGGPTAEKSLTILVGKRKAIKVKGSNIQSKTFKSTNSKVVSVSKKGVVTAKKAGSCKVKITVKYLKNKTAKKASTKILTTKITVKEQSKSGLDDMAALKKIIKEQKALGTELPDDPEDYNYDWEKGKLIGINWSFCELKGTVSFSDFTGLKYLQCGDNQLTKVDVSGCKKLETFDCGNNQLKKVDVSKCTELTMFGCNGNQLTKIDISKCKALEELSCDRNQLAGIDISKCKGLKKLYCSENQLTGIDVSKNAALEYLGLDGNRLTKIDISMCHNLTGLSLEGNQLTDIDVTNCNYLEGLSCGKNQLTKIDISKCPNLDGLWCSYNQLTELDMSNCSKLLRLVCCGNQLTKLDVSGCKSLEEIWCYENQLTTLDLSECTVLWVCCDKSVELTGVPYGCEVDTDYRE
;
A
#
# COMPACT_ATOMS: atom_id res chain seq x y z
N MET A 1 -51.90 22.65 -11.30
CA MET A 1 -51.54 24.04 -10.93
C MET A 1 -50.10 24.02 -10.43
N ILE A 2 -49.15 24.44 -11.27
CA ILE A 2 -48.39 25.70 -11.17
C ILE A 2 -47.16 25.57 -10.23
N GLN A 3 -45.97 25.38 -10.84
CA GLN A 3 -44.74 26.21 -10.78
C GLN A 3 -43.91 26.03 -9.49
N GLY A 4 -42.58 25.98 -9.45
CA GLY A 4 -41.52 26.35 -10.38
C GLY A 4 -40.38 27.01 -9.59
N GLY A 5 -39.12 26.73 -9.93
CA GLY A 5 -38.03 27.71 -9.78
C GLY A 5 -36.94 27.50 -8.71
N LYS A 6 -35.69 27.60 -9.21
CA LYS A 6 -34.40 27.94 -8.56
C LYS A 6 -33.76 26.84 -7.70
N LYS A 7 -32.66 26.17 -8.06
CA LYS A 7 -31.41 26.57 -8.76
C LYS A 7 -30.82 27.88 -8.24
N MET A 8 -29.83 27.79 -7.34
CA MET A 8 -28.64 28.67 -7.27
C MET A 8 -27.56 27.96 -6.43
N LYS A 9 -26.37 27.71 -7.00
CA LYS A 9 -25.11 28.45 -6.75
C LYS A 9 -24.61 28.14 -5.32
N THR A 10 -23.52 27.41 -5.08
CA THR A 10 -22.14 27.67 -5.52
C THR A 10 -21.23 26.51 -5.08
N THR A 11 -20.84 25.63 -6.00
CA THR A 11 -19.60 24.82 -5.82
C THR A 11 -18.89 24.49 -7.14
N LYS A 12 -19.33 25.11 -8.25
CA LYS A 12 -18.59 25.16 -9.52
C LYS A 12 -17.34 26.05 -9.48
N LYS A 13 -17.00 26.66 -8.34
CA LYS A 13 -15.90 27.65 -8.24
C LYS A 13 -14.57 27.11 -7.70
N VAL A 14 -14.48 25.85 -7.24
CA VAL A 14 -13.19 25.28 -6.80
C VAL A 14 -12.61 24.29 -7.83
N ILE A 15 -13.45 23.61 -8.63
CA ILE A 15 -12.96 22.79 -9.75
C ILE A 15 -12.53 23.64 -10.96
N ILE A 16 -12.98 24.90 -11.06
CA ILE A 16 -12.50 25.83 -12.11
C ILE A 16 -11.12 26.40 -11.79
N SER A 17 -10.65 26.40 -10.54
CA SER A 17 -9.32 26.94 -10.20
C SER A 17 -8.18 25.94 -10.33
N LEU A 18 -8.44 24.63 -10.34
CA LEU A 18 -7.39 23.61 -10.61
C LEU A 18 -7.30 23.19 -12.07
N ILE A 19 -8.34 23.41 -12.87
CA ILE A 19 -8.26 23.29 -14.34
C ILE A 19 -7.45 24.46 -14.96
N ILE A 20 -7.26 25.56 -14.22
CA ILE A 20 -6.44 26.70 -14.66
C ILE A 20 -4.94 26.49 -14.36
N ALA A 21 -4.56 25.59 -13.44
CA ALA A 21 -3.15 25.35 -13.11
C ALA A 21 -2.45 24.33 -14.03
N PHE A 22 -3.17 23.40 -14.68
CA PHE A 22 -2.56 22.46 -15.65
C PHE A 22 -2.67 22.91 -17.11
N ALA A 23 -3.40 23.99 -17.37
CA ALA A 23 -3.41 24.67 -18.67
C ALA A 23 -2.16 25.54 -18.90
N LEU A 24 -1.29 25.72 -17.90
CA LEU A 24 -0.11 26.58 -17.98
C LEU A 24 1.18 25.89 -18.47
N LEU A 25 1.16 24.58 -18.79
CA LEU A 25 2.29 23.89 -19.44
C LEU A 25 2.01 23.41 -20.86
N SER A 26 0.78 23.61 -21.37
CA SER A 26 0.48 23.43 -22.79
C SER A 26 0.24 24.80 -23.40
N GLY A 27 1.33 25.47 -23.77
CA GLY A 27 1.33 26.84 -24.27
C GLY A 27 0.34 27.08 -25.41
N GLU A 28 -0.85 27.55 -25.05
CA GLU A 28 -1.68 28.42 -25.87
C GLU A 28 -2.14 29.56 -24.96
N TYR A 29 -1.49 30.73 -25.04
CA TYR A 29 -2.21 31.99 -25.06
C TYR A 29 -1.33 33.04 -25.73
N VAL A 30 -1.87 33.67 -26.78
CA VAL A 30 -1.75 35.10 -27.11
C VAL A 30 -2.57 35.34 -28.40
N MET A 31 -3.61 36.17 -28.22
CA MET A 31 -4.22 37.11 -29.17
C MET A 31 -5.11 36.58 -30.30
N ALA A 32 -6.41 36.85 -30.14
CA ALA A 32 -7.20 37.35 -31.25
C ALA A 32 -6.56 38.66 -31.74
N THR A 33 -5.91 38.64 -32.90
CA THR A 33 -5.91 39.70 -33.93
C THR A 33 -5.07 39.23 -35.13
N ALA A 34 -5.40 39.80 -36.30
CA ALA A 34 -4.69 39.76 -37.58
C ALA A 34 -4.91 38.57 -38.53
N ALA A 35 -4.98 38.90 -39.81
CA ALA A 35 -5.07 38.03 -40.97
C ALA A 35 -3.85 37.10 -41.13
N GLY A 36 -3.67 36.14 -40.23
CA GLY A 36 -2.60 35.14 -40.26
C GLY A 36 -2.97 33.93 -41.14
N GLY A 37 -2.10 33.58 -42.10
CA GLY A 37 -2.28 32.38 -42.92
C GLY A 37 -2.22 31.06 -42.12
N PRO A 38 -2.59 29.91 -42.71
CA PRO A 38 -2.78 28.63 -42.02
C PRO A 38 -1.61 28.20 -41.13
N THR A 39 -1.91 27.47 -40.06
CA THR A 39 -0.93 26.91 -39.11
C THR A 39 -1.20 25.43 -38.83
N ALA A 40 -0.19 24.70 -38.35
CA ALA A 40 -0.28 23.29 -37.99
C ALA A 40 0.55 23.03 -36.72
N GLU A 41 0.26 21.92 -36.04
CA GLU A 41 1.04 21.45 -34.89
C GLU A 41 2.51 21.29 -35.28
N LYS A 42 3.44 21.82 -34.45
CA LYS A 42 4.88 21.79 -34.75
C LYS A 42 5.47 20.39 -34.59
N SER A 43 4.96 19.59 -33.67
CA SER A 43 5.43 18.23 -33.41
C SER A 43 4.33 17.28 -32.95
N LEU A 44 4.54 15.98 -33.15
CA LEU A 44 3.64 14.90 -32.75
C LEU A 44 4.45 13.66 -32.37
N THR A 45 4.15 13.06 -31.22
CA THR A 45 4.73 11.76 -30.80
C THR A 45 3.66 10.66 -30.94
N ILE A 46 4.03 9.53 -31.54
CA ILE A 46 3.14 8.38 -31.80
C ILE A 46 3.90 7.08 -31.47
N LEU A 47 3.23 6.06 -30.95
CA LEU A 47 3.80 4.71 -30.80
C LEU A 47 3.67 3.91 -32.10
N VAL A 48 4.62 3.02 -32.40
CA VAL A 48 4.53 2.10 -33.54
C VAL A 48 3.16 1.40 -33.56
N GLY A 49 2.51 1.33 -34.73
CA GLY A 49 1.18 0.71 -34.91
C GLY A 49 0.00 1.62 -34.62
N LYS A 50 0.18 2.75 -33.93
CA LYS A 50 -0.91 3.70 -33.63
C LYS A 50 -1.10 4.74 -34.74
N ARG A 51 -2.25 5.42 -34.70
CA ARG A 51 -2.66 6.45 -35.67
C ARG A 51 -3.02 7.76 -34.96
N LYS A 52 -2.66 8.89 -35.54
CA LYS A 52 -3.03 10.22 -35.02
C LYS A 52 -3.18 11.24 -36.15
N ALA A 53 -4.20 12.09 -36.08
CA ALA A 53 -4.44 13.11 -37.09
C ALA A 53 -3.64 14.39 -36.80
N ILE A 54 -3.05 14.99 -37.83
CA ILE A 54 -2.38 16.30 -37.71
C ILE A 54 -3.45 17.40 -37.73
N LYS A 55 -3.48 18.25 -36.70
CA LYS A 55 -4.39 19.40 -36.68
C LYS A 55 -3.81 20.56 -37.49
N VAL A 56 -4.62 21.09 -38.42
CA VAL A 56 -4.32 22.28 -39.23
C VAL A 56 -5.40 23.32 -38.97
N LYS A 57 -5.03 24.46 -38.39
CA LYS A 57 -5.92 25.59 -38.05
C LYS A 57 -5.80 26.70 -39.11
N GLY A 58 -6.88 27.44 -39.34
CA GLY A 58 -6.92 28.59 -40.26
C GLY A 58 -8.24 28.70 -41.04
N SER A 59 -8.53 29.90 -41.53
CA SER A 59 -9.76 30.23 -42.25
C SER A 59 -9.63 30.06 -43.77
N ASN A 60 -10.74 29.82 -44.46
CA ASN A 60 -10.83 29.74 -45.93
C ASN A 60 -9.87 28.72 -46.60
N ILE A 61 -9.57 27.61 -45.92
CA ILE A 61 -8.74 26.54 -46.45
C ILE A 61 -9.52 25.80 -47.56
N GLN A 62 -8.95 25.80 -48.76
CA GLN A 62 -9.53 25.15 -49.94
C GLN A 62 -9.12 23.68 -50.04
N SER A 63 -7.86 23.38 -49.73
CA SER A 63 -7.35 22.01 -49.73
C SER A 63 -6.09 21.84 -48.88
N LYS A 64 -5.83 20.61 -48.46
CA LYS A 64 -4.66 20.20 -47.69
C LYS A 64 -4.08 18.95 -48.34
N THR A 65 -2.77 18.93 -48.57
CA THR A 65 -2.05 17.74 -49.03
C THR A 65 -0.94 17.42 -48.05
N PHE A 66 -0.81 16.15 -47.68
CA PHE A 66 0.14 15.68 -46.68
C PHE A 66 1.16 14.75 -47.33
N LYS A 67 2.45 14.96 -47.05
CA LYS A 67 3.54 14.09 -47.54
C LYS A 67 4.56 13.84 -46.43
N SER A 68 4.76 12.58 -46.08
CA SER A 68 5.83 12.17 -45.17
C SER A 68 7.18 12.25 -45.87
N THR A 69 8.21 12.74 -45.18
CA THR A 69 9.61 12.68 -45.66
C THR A 69 10.23 11.30 -45.50
N ASN A 70 9.60 10.39 -44.73
CA ASN A 70 10.05 9.01 -44.59
C ASN A 70 8.85 8.08 -44.45
N SER A 71 8.43 7.47 -45.57
CA SER A 71 7.27 6.57 -45.65
C SER A 71 7.49 5.21 -44.96
N LYS A 72 8.75 4.89 -44.60
CA LYS A 72 9.12 3.71 -43.79
C LYS A 72 8.85 3.94 -42.30
N VAL A 73 8.95 5.19 -41.82
CA VAL A 73 8.68 5.57 -40.41
C VAL A 73 7.19 5.85 -40.20
N VAL A 74 6.56 6.65 -41.08
CA VAL A 74 5.10 6.90 -41.05
C VAL A 74 4.49 6.96 -42.44
N SER A 75 3.26 6.47 -42.59
CA SER A 75 2.38 6.85 -43.71
C SER A 75 1.40 7.93 -43.27
N VAL A 76 0.91 8.74 -44.21
CA VAL A 76 -0.11 9.76 -43.96
C VAL A 76 -1.21 9.66 -45.00
N SER A 77 -2.47 9.64 -44.55
CA SER A 77 -3.63 9.58 -45.44
C SER A 77 -3.97 10.94 -46.06
N LYS A 78 -4.85 10.95 -47.07
CA LYS A 78 -5.39 12.19 -47.67
C LYS A 78 -6.08 13.11 -46.64
N LYS A 79 -6.61 12.54 -45.55
CA LYS A 79 -7.25 13.28 -44.45
C LYS A 79 -6.26 13.78 -43.38
N GLY A 80 -4.95 13.53 -43.52
CA GLY A 80 -3.94 13.95 -42.56
C GLY A 80 -3.78 13.02 -41.34
N VAL A 81 -4.32 11.80 -41.41
CA VAL A 81 -4.11 10.76 -40.38
C VAL A 81 -2.76 10.09 -40.61
N VAL A 82 -1.85 10.27 -39.66
CA VAL A 82 -0.51 9.65 -39.63
C VAL A 82 -0.62 8.27 -39.00
N THR A 83 -0.03 7.25 -39.64
CA THR A 83 0.09 5.89 -39.12
C THR A 83 1.57 5.58 -38.89
N ALA A 84 1.94 5.26 -37.66
CA ALA A 84 3.30 4.93 -37.28
C ALA A 84 3.66 3.49 -37.68
N LYS A 85 4.74 3.31 -38.44
CA LYS A 85 5.17 2.01 -38.98
C LYS A 85 6.45 1.48 -38.35
N LYS A 86 7.41 2.35 -38.06
CA LYS A 86 8.71 2.01 -37.48
C LYS A 86 9.19 3.15 -36.58
N ALA A 87 9.91 2.83 -35.51
CA ALA A 87 10.52 3.84 -34.68
C ALA A 87 11.54 4.70 -35.43
N GLY A 88 11.69 5.94 -34.98
CA GLY A 88 12.51 6.96 -35.61
C GLY A 88 11.77 8.29 -35.69
N SER A 89 12.36 9.26 -36.39
CA SER A 89 11.73 10.57 -36.58
C SER A 89 11.65 10.93 -38.05
N CYS A 90 10.60 11.64 -38.43
CA CYS A 90 10.44 12.19 -39.76
C CYS A 90 9.66 13.51 -39.71
N LYS A 91 9.47 14.13 -40.87
CA LYS A 91 8.65 15.34 -41.01
C LYS A 91 7.45 15.01 -41.91
N VAL A 92 6.28 15.53 -41.60
CA VAL A 92 5.14 15.56 -42.53
C VAL A 92 5.01 16.97 -43.05
N LYS A 93 5.24 17.14 -44.36
CA LYS A 93 5.00 18.39 -45.09
C LYS A 93 3.52 18.51 -45.41
N ILE A 94 2.96 19.69 -45.16
CA ILE A 94 1.54 19.99 -45.34
C ILE A 94 1.44 21.19 -46.28
N THR A 95 0.98 20.94 -47.50
CA THR A 95 0.70 22.00 -48.47
C THR A 95 -0.75 22.43 -48.31
N VAL A 96 -0.96 23.69 -47.88
CA VAL A 96 -2.28 24.26 -47.66
C VAL A 96 -2.55 25.32 -48.71
N LYS A 97 -3.62 25.13 -49.51
CA LYS A 97 -4.15 26.18 -50.38
C LYS A 97 -5.29 26.90 -49.66
N TYR A 98 -5.23 28.22 -49.59
CA TYR A 98 -6.20 29.03 -48.84
C TYR A 98 -6.43 30.39 -49.50
N LEU A 99 -7.59 30.99 -49.25
CA LEU A 99 -7.88 32.37 -49.66
C LEU A 99 -7.48 33.32 -48.53
N LYS A 100 -6.67 34.35 -48.85
CA LYS A 100 -6.18 35.32 -47.86
C LYS A 100 -7.32 36.09 -47.16
N ASN A 101 -8.44 36.28 -47.85
CA ASN A 101 -9.68 36.87 -47.34
C ASN A 101 -10.87 36.38 -48.20
N LYS A 102 -12.10 36.73 -47.79
CA LYS A 102 -13.34 36.27 -48.46
C LYS A 102 -13.51 36.81 -49.89
N THR A 103 -12.81 37.88 -50.27
CA THR A 103 -12.91 38.54 -51.57
C THR A 103 -11.76 38.18 -52.54
N ALA A 104 -10.79 37.36 -52.10
CA ALA A 104 -9.62 37.00 -52.91
C ALA A 104 -10.00 36.08 -54.08
N LYS A 105 -9.64 36.47 -55.31
CA LYS A 105 -9.88 35.69 -56.54
C LYS A 105 -8.86 34.58 -56.81
N LYS A 106 -7.71 34.58 -56.13
CA LYS A 106 -6.63 33.58 -56.30
C LYS A 106 -6.20 32.97 -54.96
N ALA A 107 -6.09 31.65 -54.92
CA ALA A 107 -5.63 30.91 -53.74
C ALA A 107 -4.13 31.08 -53.53
N SER A 108 -3.74 31.36 -52.29
CA SER A 108 -2.36 31.35 -51.83
C SER A 108 -1.97 29.95 -51.34
N THR A 109 -0.70 29.60 -51.46
CA THR A 109 -0.17 28.32 -50.97
C THR A 109 0.80 28.57 -49.83
N LYS A 110 0.65 27.83 -48.72
CA LYS A 110 1.59 27.82 -47.60
C LYS A 110 2.01 26.40 -47.31
N ILE A 111 3.32 26.19 -47.13
CA ILE A 111 3.89 24.89 -46.74
C ILE A 111 4.17 24.93 -45.24
N LEU A 112 3.60 23.99 -44.52
CA LEU A 112 3.81 23.77 -43.10
C LEU A 112 4.52 22.45 -42.89
N THR A 113 5.17 22.28 -41.74
CA THR A 113 5.84 21.04 -41.40
C THR A 113 5.59 20.67 -39.96
N THR A 114 5.21 19.40 -39.74
CA THR A 114 5.08 18.81 -38.41
C THR A 114 6.17 17.76 -38.23
N LYS A 115 6.98 17.86 -37.17
CA LYS A 115 7.95 16.81 -36.79
C LYS A 115 7.20 15.64 -36.15
N ILE A 116 7.36 14.44 -36.69
CA ILE A 116 6.81 13.22 -36.09
C ILE A 116 7.94 12.45 -35.42
N THR A 117 7.74 12.04 -34.17
CA THR A 117 8.61 11.12 -33.45
C THR A 117 7.82 9.83 -33.21
N VAL A 118 8.32 8.72 -33.74
CA VAL A 118 7.77 7.39 -33.49
C VAL A 118 8.66 6.67 -32.48
N LYS A 119 8.09 6.34 -31.32
CA LYS A 119 8.79 5.53 -30.31
C LYS A 119 8.45 4.05 -30.51
N GLU A 120 9.42 3.16 -30.25
CA GLU A 120 9.16 1.73 -30.24
C GLU A 120 8.12 1.36 -29.18
N GLN A 121 7.35 0.32 -29.47
CA GLN A 121 6.57 -0.40 -28.48
C GLN A 121 7.28 -1.75 -28.32
N SER A 122 7.72 -2.12 -27.12
CA SER A 122 8.38 -3.40 -26.89
C SER A 122 7.40 -4.53 -27.23
N LYS A 123 7.84 -5.54 -28.01
CA LYS A 123 7.01 -6.73 -28.34
C LYS A 123 6.48 -7.38 -27.06
N SER A 124 7.34 -7.44 -26.05
CA SER A 124 7.04 -7.96 -24.74
C SER A 124 5.96 -7.18 -23.98
N GLY A 125 5.70 -5.92 -24.34
CA GLY A 125 4.60 -5.11 -23.82
C GLY A 125 3.27 -5.33 -24.52
N LEU A 126 3.29 -5.79 -25.76
CA LEU A 126 2.09 -6.27 -26.44
C LEU A 126 1.61 -7.58 -25.83
N ASP A 127 2.53 -8.45 -25.41
CA ASP A 127 2.22 -9.73 -24.77
C ASP A 127 1.61 -9.52 -23.37
N ASP A 128 2.21 -8.68 -22.52
CA ASP A 128 1.66 -8.35 -21.19
C ASP A 128 0.27 -7.69 -21.32
N MET A 129 0.09 -6.78 -22.28
CA MET A 129 -1.21 -6.15 -22.55
C MET A 129 -2.28 -7.18 -22.96
N ALA A 130 -1.92 -8.18 -23.76
CA ALA A 130 -2.83 -9.22 -24.18
C ALA A 130 -3.20 -10.15 -23.02
N ALA A 131 -2.22 -10.55 -22.20
CA ALA A 131 -2.42 -11.34 -21.00
C ALA A 131 -3.31 -10.60 -19.98
N LEU A 132 -3.07 -9.31 -19.77
CA LEU A 132 -3.87 -8.47 -18.87
C LEU A 132 -5.33 -8.42 -19.31
N LYS A 133 -5.59 -8.12 -20.60
CA LYS A 133 -6.95 -8.07 -21.15
C LYS A 133 -7.67 -9.41 -21.07
N LYS A 134 -6.93 -10.52 -21.20
CA LYS A 134 -7.49 -11.86 -21.05
C LYS A 134 -8.00 -12.06 -19.62
N ILE A 135 -7.18 -11.77 -18.60
CA ILE A 135 -7.57 -11.92 -17.19
C ILE A 135 -8.76 -11.00 -16.85
N ILE A 136 -8.72 -9.74 -17.31
CA ILE A 136 -9.83 -8.79 -17.11
C ILE A 136 -11.13 -9.36 -17.68
N LYS A 137 -11.09 -9.88 -18.91
CA LYS A 137 -12.27 -10.48 -19.56
C LYS A 137 -12.81 -11.68 -18.78
N GLU A 138 -11.92 -12.55 -18.29
CA GLU A 138 -12.28 -13.73 -17.51
C GLU A 138 -12.95 -13.35 -16.18
N GLN A 139 -12.39 -12.37 -15.46
CA GLN A 139 -12.95 -11.90 -14.20
C GLN A 139 -14.26 -11.13 -14.39
N LYS A 140 -14.38 -10.31 -15.45
CA LYS A 140 -15.66 -9.68 -15.82
C LYS A 140 -16.77 -10.69 -16.10
N ALA A 141 -16.44 -11.84 -16.68
CA ALA A 141 -17.40 -12.93 -16.87
C ALA A 141 -17.87 -13.56 -15.53
N LEU A 142 -17.11 -13.38 -14.44
CA LEU A 142 -17.49 -13.76 -13.07
C LEU A 142 -18.22 -12.63 -12.30
N GLY A 143 -18.55 -11.53 -12.99
CA GLY A 143 -19.26 -10.39 -12.41
C GLY A 143 -18.38 -9.47 -11.58
N THR A 144 -17.07 -9.45 -11.84
CA THR A 144 -16.10 -8.52 -11.22
C THR A 144 -16.03 -7.23 -12.04
N GLU A 145 -15.95 -6.07 -11.38
CA GLU A 145 -15.71 -4.79 -12.04
C GLU A 145 -14.21 -4.45 -12.04
N LEU A 146 -13.53 -4.76 -13.15
CA LEU A 146 -12.14 -4.35 -13.37
C LEU A 146 -12.03 -3.17 -14.35
N PRO A 147 -11.05 -2.27 -14.16
CA PRO A 147 -10.80 -1.17 -15.09
C PRO A 147 -10.43 -1.70 -16.47
N ASP A 148 -11.15 -1.25 -17.50
CA ASP A 148 -10.89 -1.61 -18.90
C ASP A 148 -9.68 -0.89 -19.49
N ASP A 149 -9.30 0.25 -18.91
CA ASP A 149 -8.18 1.06 -19.37
C ASP A 149 -6.88 0.49 -18.81
N PRO A 150 -5.99 -0.07 -19.64
CA PRO A 150 -4.70 -0.59 -19.17
C PRO A 150 -3.71 0.52 -18.80
N GLU A 151 -4.04 1.80 -19.04
CA GLU A 151 -3.30 2.98 -18.55
C GLU A 151 -3.92 3.56 -17.26
N ASP A 152 -4.87 2.84 -16.65
CA ASP A 152 -5.43 3.16 -15.33
C ASP A 152 -4.35 3.14 -14.24
N TYR A 153 -4.60 3.86 -13.14
CA TYR A 153 -3.67 3.98 -12.00
C TYR A 153 -3.39 2.65 -11.30
N ASN A 154 -4.18 1.62 -11.59
CA ASN A 154 -3.97 0.25 -11.13
C ASN A 154 -2.83 -0.49 -11.84
N TYR A 155 -2.20 0.10 -12.87
CA TYR A 155 -1.15 -0.54 -13.65
C TYR A 155 0.10 0.33 -13.78
N ASP A 156 1.23 -0.21 -13.37
CA ASP A 156 2.53 0.44 -13.57
C ASP A 156 3.27 -0.17 -14.75
N TRP A 157 3.66 0.68 -15.71
CA TRP A 157 4.38 0.27 -16.90
C TRP A 157 5.77 0.90 -16.96
N GLU A 158 6.82 0.08 -17.14
CA GLU A 158 8.17 0.57 -17.39
C GLU A 158 8.66 0.08 -18.75
N LYS A 159 9.01 1.02 -19.66
CA LYS A 159 9.52 0.70 -21.01
C LYS A 159 8.62 -0.28 -21.77
N GLY A 160 7.32 -0.19 -21.53
CA GLY A 160 6.29 -1.03 -22.12
C GLY A 160 6.11 -2.39 -21.45
N LYS A 161 6.82 -2.72 -20.37
CA LYS A 161 6.57 -3.92 -19.56
C LYS A 161 5.66 -3.60 -18.39
N LEU A 162 4.71 -4.48 -18.08
CA LEU A 162 3.88 -4.35 -16.88
C LEU A 162 4.73 -4.75 -15.68
N ILE A 163 4.94 -3.81 -14.76
CA ILE A 163 5.76 -3.99 -13.57
C ILE A 163 4.94 -3.95 -12.27
N GLY A 164 3.74 -3.36 -12.29
CA GLY A 164 2.87 -3.28 -11.13
C GLY A 164 1.41 -3.53 -11.51
N ILE A 165 0.71 -4.29 -10.67
CA ILE A 165 -0.75 -4.45 -10.71
C ILE A 165 -1.28 -4.20 -9.30
N ASN A 166 -2.26 -3.30 -9.17
CA ASN A 166 -3.08 -3.17 -7.98
C ASN A 166 -4.53 -3.50 -8.32
N TRP A 167 -4.97 -4.68 -7.88
CA TRP A 167 -6.35 -5.15 -7.96
C TRP A 167 -6.89 -5.51 -6.57
N SER A 168 -6.43 -4.81 -5.53
CA SER A 168 -7.06 -4.94 -4.23
C SER A 168 -8.49 -4.41 -4.27
N PHE A 169 -9.41 -5.00 -3.49
CA PHE A 169 -10.82 -4.60 -3.43
C PHE A 169 -11.58 -4.62 -4.77
N CYS A 170 -11.12 -5.43 -5.74
CA CYS A 170 -11.73 -5.49 -7.07
C CYS A 170 -12.84 -6.56 -7.17
N GLU A 171 -13.14 -7.29 -6.10
CA GLU A 171 -14.04 -8.45 -6.09
C GLU A 171 -13.58 -9.57 -7.06
N LEU A 172 -12.27 -9.79 -7.17
CA LEU A 172 -11.71 -10.90 -7.94
C LEU A 172 -12.21 -12.23 -7.37
N LYS A 173 -12.57 -13.17 -8.24
CA LYS A 173 -13.19 -14.44 -7.86
C LYS A 173 -12.43 -15.64 -8.42
N GLY A 174 -12.49 -16.74 -7.68
CA GLY A 174 -12.04 -18.04 -8.17
C GLY A 174 -10.52 -18.12 -8.30
N THR A 175 -10.04 -18.47 -9.50
CA THR A 175 -8.60 -18.61 -9.77
C THR A 175 -8.13 -17.50 -10.70
N VAL A 176 -7.02 -16.87 -10.36
CA VAL A 176 -6.31 -15.92 -11.24
C VAL A 176 -4.86 -16.35 -11.40
N SER A 177 -4.36 -16.34 -12.64
CA SER A 177 -2.95 -16.60 -12.92
C SER A 177 -2.29 -15.35 -13.48
N PHE A 178 -1.15 -15.00 -12.88
CA PHE A 178 -0.26 -13.92 -13.24
C PHE A 178 1.04 -14.46 -13.88
N SER A 179 1.12 -15.76 -14.18
CA SER A 179 2.35 -16.42 -14.64
C SER A 179 2.93 -15.85 -15.94
N ASP A 180 2.12 -15.15 -16.74
CA ASP A 180 2.58 -14.52 -17.99
C ASP A 180 3.39 -13.23 -17.71
N PHE A 181 3.25 -12.61 -16.54
CA PHE A 181 3.89 -11.34 -16.19
C PHE A 181 5.29 -11.53 -15.60
N THR A 182 6.22 -12.04 -16.42
CA THR A 182 7.61 -12.31 -16.00
C THR A 182 8.43 -11.09 -15.56
N GLY A 183 7.95 -9.88 -15.87
CA GLY A 183 8.55 -8.60 -15.47
C GLY A 183 7.90 -7.95 -14.25
N LEU A 184 6.86 -8.57 -13.66
CA LEU A 184 6.10 -8.00 -12.56
C LEU A 184 6.95 -7.92 -11.30
N LYS A 185 6.94 -6.74 -10.68
CA LYS A 185 7.65 -6.40 -9.43
C LYS A 185 6.71 -6.21 -8.26
N TYR A 186 5.53 -5.65 -8.52
CA TYR A 186 4.53 -5.36 -7.49
C TYR A 186 3.20 -5.98 -7.89
N LEU A 187 2.61 -6.79 -7.01
CA LEU A 187 1.29 -7.36 -7.20
C LEU A 187 0.49 -7.20 -5.93
N GLN A 188 -0.58 -6.42 -6.00
CA GLN A 188 -1.58 -6.32 -4.94
C GLN A 188 -2.89 -6.89 -5.48
N CYS A 189 -3.37 -7.96 -4.84
CA CYS A 189 -4.67 -8.56 -5.11
C CYS A 189 -5.36 -8.94 -3.79
N GLY A 190 -5.12 -8.14 -2.74
CA GLY A 190 -5.73 -8.31 -1.43
C GLY A 190 -7.23 -7.97 -1.43
N ASP A 191 -7.95 -8.35 -0.38
CA ASP A 191 -9.37 -7.99 -0.18
C ASP A 191 -10.26 -8.41 -1.35
N ASN A 192 -10.21 -9.69 -1.68
CA ASN A 192 -10.91 -10.31 -2.81
C ASN A 192 -11.54 -11.66 -2.40
N GLN A 193 -12.03 -12.42 -3.37
CA GLN A 193 -12.65 -13.73 -3.20
C GLN A 193 -11.87 -14.83 -3.94
N LEU A 194 -10.54 -14.68 -4.02
CA LEU A 194 -9.66 -15.63 -4.68
C LEU A 194 -9.54 -16.91 -3.85
N THR A 195 -9.67 -18.04 -4.53
CA THR A 195 -9.42 -19.39 -3.98
C THR A 195 -8.07 -19.95 -4.42
N LYS A 196 -7.49 -19.38 -5.49
CA LYS A 196 -6.15 -19.69 -5.96
C LYS A 196 -5.55 -18.50 -6.70
N VAL A 197 -4.29 -18.22 -6.42
CA VAL A 197 -3.46 -17.28 -7.16
C VAL A 197 -2.21 -18.01 -7.68
N ASP A 198 -1.85 -17.78 -8.93
CA ASP A 198 -0.66 -18.36 -9.55
C ASP A 198 0.33 -17.27 -9.96
N VAL A 199 1.46 -17.22 -9.25
CA VAL A 199 2.58 -16.28 -9.49
C VAL A 199 3.84 -17.01 -9.96
N SER A 200 3.72 -18.24 -10.45
CA SER A 200 4.87 -19.11 -10.79
C SER A 200 5.81 -18.53 -11.85
N GLY A 201 5.34 -17.60 -12.68
CA GLY A 201 6.14 -16.88 -13.67
C GLY A 201 6.69 -15.52 -13.20
N CYS A 202 6.22 -15.00 -12.06
CA CYS A 202 6.57 -13.68 -11.51
C CYS A 202 7.92 -13.72 -10.78
N LYS A 203 9.01 -14.01 -11.50
CA LYS A 203 10.34 -14.23 -10.91
C LYS A 203 11.00 -12.97 -10.33
N LYS A 204 10.56 -11.80 -10.79
CA LYS A 204 11.04 -10.47 -10.37
C LYS A 204 10.16 -9.79 -9.32
N LEU A 205 9.24 -10.55 -8.73
CA LEU A 205 8.28 -10.01 -7.78
C LEU A 205 9.03 -9.63 -6.49
N GLU A 206 9.00 -8.34 -6.18
CA GLU A 206 9.62 -7.70 -5.01
C GLU A 206 8.56 -7.57 -3.89
N THR A 207 7.34 -7.17 -4.26
CA THR A 207 6.20 -7.05 -3.33
C THR A 207 5.02 -7.86 -3.84
N PHE A 208 4.46 -8.70 -2.97
CA PHE A 208 3.25 -9.46 -3.25
C PHE A 208 2.29 -9.38 -2.07
N ASP A 209 1.09 -8.87 -2.32
CA ASP A 209 -0.01 -8.87 -1.36
C ASP A 209 -1.20 -9.62 -1.94
N CYS A 210 -1.60 -10.70 -1.27
CA CYS A 210 -2.79 -11.49 -1.53
C CYS A 210 -3.65 -11.70 -0.27
N GLY A 211 -3.55 -10.76 0.69
CA GLY A 211 -4.28 -10.81 1.95
C GLY A 211 -5.80 -10.81 1.77
N ASN A 212 -6.56 -11.16 2.81
CA ASN A 212 -8.02 -11.13 2.84
C ASN A 212 -8.66 -11.80 1.62
N ASN A 213 -8.39 -13.09 1.45
CA ASN A 213 -8.90 -13.94 0.37
C ASN A 213 -9.34 -15.31 0.94
N GLN A 214 -9.57 -16.30 0.10
CA GLN A 214 -9.95 -17.67 0.49
C GLN A 214 -8.88 -18.69 0.08
N LEU A 215 -7.60 -18.28 0.08
CA LEU A 215 -6.50 -19.12 -0.36
C LEU A 215 -6.22 -20.22 0.67
N LYS A 216 -6.19 -21.47 0.20
CA LYS A 216 -5.73 -22.63 1.00
C LYS A 216 -4.24 -22.93 0.83
N LYS A 217 -3.65 -22.39 -0.23
CA LYS A 217 -2.23 -22.50 -0.57
C LYS A 217 -1.81 -21.33 -1.45
N VAL A 218 -0.56 -20.95 -1.33
CA VAL A 218 0.10 -19.98 -2.20
C VAL A 218 1.54 -20.45 -2.41
N ASP A 219 1.98 -20.50 -3.67
CA ASP A 219 3.33 -20.93 -4.03
C ASP A 219 4.15 -19.72 -4.49
N VAL A 220 5.09 -19.32 -3.64
CA VAL A 220 6.04 -18.23 -3.89
C VAL A 220 7.47 -18.74 -4.16
N SER A 221 7.65 -20.04 -4.40
CA SER A 221 8.96 -20.68 -4.56
C SER A 221 9.79 -20.13 -5.73
N LYS A 222 9.14 -19.47 -6.70
CA LYS A 222 9.77 -18.82 -7.86
C LYS A 222 10.00 -17.32 -7.67
N CYS A 223 9.40 -16.71 -6.64
CA CYS A 223 9.49 -15.29 -6.35
C CYS A 223 10.68 -15.04 -5.41
N THR A 224 11.89 -15.33 -5.90
CA THR A 224 13.13 -15.30 -5.09
C THR A 224 13.60 -13.90 -4.72
N GLU A 225 13.05 -12.87 -5.38
CA GLU A 225 13.34 -11.45 -5.14
C GLU A 225 12.37 -10.78 -4.16
N LEU A 226 11.42 -11.54 -3.56
CA LEU A 226 10.45 -10.98 -2.62
C LEU A 226 11.14 -10.38 -1.40
N THR A 227 10.82 -9.12 -1.13
CA THR A 227 11.19 -8.36 0.08
C THR A 227 9.99 -8.16 1.00
N MET A 228 8.77 -8.12 0.45
CA MET A 228 7.52 -7.99 1.20
C MET A 228 6.48 -8.99 0.70
N PHE A 229 5.92 -9.77 1.62
CA PHE A 229 4.87 -10.74 1.31
C PHE A 229 3.70 -10.65 2.30
N GLY A 230 2.53 -10.25 1.80
CA GLY A 230 1.25 -10.24 2.51
C GLY A 230 0.35 -11.39 2.06
N CYS A 231 -0.07 -12.22 3.00
CA CYS A 231 -1.00 -13.33 2.79
C CYS A 231 -1.94 -13.55 3.98
N ASN A 232 -2.08 -12.53 4.84
CA ASN A 232 -2.96 -12.51 5.99
C ASN A 232 -4.43 -12.75 5.60
N GLY A 233 -5.28 -13.16 6.54
CA GLY A 233 -6.72 -13.29 6.30
C GLY A 233 -7.05 -14.31 5.20
N ASN A 234 -6.46 -15.50 5.28
CA ASN A 234 -6.65 -16.59 4.33
C ASN A 234 -6.93 -17.91 5.09
N GLN A 235 -6.90 -19.05 4.39
CA GLN A 235 -7.09 -20.39 4.97
C GLN A 235 -5.80 -21.22 4.84
N LEU A 236 -4.64 -20.58 4.93
CA LEU A 236 -3.34 -21.23 4.76
C LEU A 236 -3.03 -22.09 5.98
N THR A 237 -2.71 -23.36 5.74
CA THR A 237 -2.24 -24.28 6.79
C THR A 237 -0.72 -24.41 6.81
N LYS A 238 -0.06 -24.04 5.71
CA LYS A 238 1.40 -24.02 5.53
C LYS A 238 1.78 -22.94 4.52
N ILE A 239 2.97 -22.39 4.68
CA ILE A 239 3.61 -21.47 3.75
C ILE A 239 5.08 -21.90 3.59
N ASP A 240 5.57 -21.99 2.36
CA ASP A 240 6.99 -22.23 2.07
C ASP A 240 7.63 -20.95 1.49
N ILE A 241 8.42 -20.29 2.32
CA ILE A 241 9.22 -19.10 1.98
C ILE A 241 10.72 -19.41 1.95
N SER A 242 11.12 -20.68 1.91
CA SER A 242 12.54 -21.10 1.97
C SER A 242 13.40 -20.54 0.81
N LYS A 243 12.75 -20.09 -0.26
CA LYS A 243 13.37 -19.46 -1.43
C LYS A 243 13.38 -17.92 -1.39
N CYS A 244 12.57 -17.31 -0.53
CA CYS A 244 12.44 -15.86 -0.37
C CYS A 244 13.51 -15.32 0.60
N LYS A 245 14.79 -15.48 0.25
CA LYS A 245 15.91 -15.13 1.14
C LYS A 245 16.08 -13.64 1.38
N ALA A 246 15.52 -12.81 0.49
CA ALA A 246 15.53 -11.35 0.59
C ALA A 246 14.35 -10.78 1.38
N LEU A 247 13.49 -11.64 1.95
CA LEU A 247 12.29 -11.20 2.64
C LEU A 247 12.63 -10.38 3.89
N GLU A 248 12.11 -9.15 3.93
CA GLU A 248 12.25 -8.19 5.04
C GLU A 248 10.94 -8.07 5.83
N GLU A 249 9.79 -8.26 5.19
CA GLU A 249 8.47 -8.17 5.80
C GLU A 249 7.56 -9.32 5.38
N LEU A 250 6.96 -9.98 6.37
CA LEU A 250 5.97 -11.03 6.18
C LEU A 250 4.73 -10.74 7.02
N SER A 251 3.58 -10.64 6.38
CA SER A 251 2.27 -10.69 7.06
C SER A 251 1.53 -11.96 6.65
N CYS A 252 1.23 -12.79 7.65
CA CYS A 252 0.54 -14.06 7.51
C CYS A 252 -0.48 -14.28 8.64
N ASP A 253 -0.92 -13.19 9.28
CA ASP A 253 -1.92 -13.17 10.34
C ASP A 253 -3.24 -13.80 9.89
N ARG A 254 -4.08 -14.24 10.82
CA ARG A 254 -5.43 -14.74 10.52
C ARG A 254 -5.41 -15.85 9.46
N ASN A 255 -4.65 -16.90 9.77
CA ASN A 255 -4.55 -18.11 8.96
C ASN A 255 -4.72 -19.34 9.88
N GLN A 256 -4.33 -20.52 9.41
CA GLN A 256 -4.43 -21.78 10.15
C GLN A 256 -3.04 -22.43 10.28
N LEU A 257 -1.99 -21.62 10.39
CA LEU A 257 -0.61 -22.11 10.47
C LEU A 257 -0.36 -22.77 11.81
N ALA A 258 0.02 -24.05 11.80
CA ALA A 258 0.49 -24.76 12.99
C ALA A 258 2.01 -24.57 13.23
N GLY A 259 2.73 -24.09 12.23
CA GLY A 259 4.17 -23.82 12.27
C GLY A 259 4.61 -23.05 11.03
N ILE A 260 5.71 -22.31 11.16
CA ILE A 260 6.34 -21.57 10.06
C ILE A 260 7.87 -21.64 10.19
N ASP A 261 8.56 -21.94 9.08
CA ASP A 261 10.03 -21.91 9.01
C ASP A 261 10.49 -20.61 8.34
N ILE A 262 11.04 -19.72 9.15
CA ILE A 262 11.59 -18.42 8.72
C ILE A 262 13.13 -18.42 8.69
N SER A 263 13.79 -19.57 8.88
CA SER A 263 15.24 -19.69 9.08
C SER A 263 16.08 -19.24 7.88
N LYS A 264 15.47 -19.15 6.69
CA LYS A 264 16.12 -18.68 5.45
C LYS A 264 15.96 -17.17 5.24
N CYS A 265 15.01 -16.54 5.91
CA CYS A 265 14.71 -15.10 5.81
C CYS A 265 15.53 -14.31 6.84
N LYS A 266 16.86 -14.38 6.74
CA LYS A 266 17.77 -13.80 7.74
C LYS A 266 17.68 -12.27 7.85
N GLY A 267 17.22 -11.61 6.79
CA GLY A 267 16.98 -10.16 6.75
C GLY A 267 15.57 -9.75 7.19
N LEU A 268 14.75 -10.68 7.71
CA LEU A 268 13.39 -10.39 8.14
C LEU A 268 13.41 -9.40 9.31
N LYS A 269 12.78 -8.24 9.11
CA LYS A 269 12.62 -7.16 10.09
C LYS A 269 11.25 -7.18 10.75
N LYS A 270 10.21 -7.54 10.01
CA LYS A 270 8.85 -7.55 10.52
C LYS A 270 8.17 -8.88 10.23
N LEU A 271 7.66 -9.49 11.28
CA LEU A 271 6.81 -10.67 11.19
C LEU A 271 5.47 -10.38 11.87
N TYR A 272 4.41 -10.42 11.09
CA TYR A 272 3.03 -10.43 11.58
C TYR A 272 2.46 -11.83 11.35
N CYS A 273 2.25 -12.58 12.44
CA CYS A 273 1.77 -13.96 12.43
C CYS A 273 0.73 -14.22 13.54
N SER A 274 0.01 -13.16 13.93
CA SER A 274 -1.06 -13.22 14.91
C SER A 274 -2.26 -14.04 14.39
N GLU A 275 -3.12 -14.51 15.30
CA GLU A 275 -4.34 -15.27 15.01
C GLU A 275 -4.07 -16.50 14.11
N ASN A 276 -3.17 -17.37 14.58
CA ASN A 276 -2.82 -18.64 13.93
C ASN A 276 -2.96 -19.79 14.95
N GLN A 277 -2.31 -20.93 14.69
CA GLN A 277 -2.34 -22.11 15.56
C GLN A 277 -0.93 -22.53 15.99
N LEU A 278 0.01 -21.57 16.04
CA LEU A 278 1.40 -21.84 16.36
C LEU A 278 1.54 -22.34 17.81
N THR A 279 2.23 -23.46 18.00
CA THR A 279 2.64 -23.95 19.33
C THR A 279 4.09 -23.60 19.66
N GLY A 280 4.83 -23.07 18.68
CA GLY A 280 6.22 -22.63 18.80
C GLY A 280 6.69 -21.99 17.50
N ILE A 281 7.74 -21.17 17.60
CA ILE A 281 8.43 -20.57 16.46
C ILE A 281 9.92 -20.43 16.79
N ASP A 282 10.80 -20.73 15.82
CA ASP A 282 12.25 -20.51 15.94
C ASP A 282 12.62 -19.21 15.23
N VAL A 283 13.00 -18.20 16.01
CA VAL A 283 13.47 -16.89 15.53
C VAL A 283 14.99 -16.72 15.69
N SER A 284 15.72 -17.78 16.05
CA SER A 284 17.17 -17.73 16.35
C SER A 284 18.05 -17.32 15.16
N LYS A 285 17.51 -17.33 13.94
CA LYS A 285 18.21 -16.92 12.71
C LYS A 285 17.80 -15.54 12.20
N ASN A 286 16.93 -14.84 12.94
CA ASN A 286 16.27 -13.61 12.50
C ASN A 286 16.64 -12.45 13.44
N ALA A 287 17.93 -12.25 13.68
CA ALA A 287 18.44 -11.19 14.55
C ALA A 287 18.16 -9.76 14.05
N ALA A 288 17.69 -9.62 12.81
CA ALA A 288 17.26 -8.35 12.22
C ALA A 288 15.80 -7.97 12.58
N LEU A 289 15.07 -8.82 13.31
CA LEU A 289 13.69 -8.53 13.70
C LEU A 289 13.62 -7.26 14.56
N GLU A 290 12.78 -6.34 14.10
CA GLU A 290 12.38 -5.08 14.75
C GLU A 290 10.96 -5.21 15.31
N TYR A 291 10.08 -5.97 14.63
CA TYR A 291 8.72 -6.24 15.08
C TYR A 291 8.38 -7.74 14.99
N LEU A 292 7.81 -8.28 16.06
CA LEU A 292 7.33 -9.66 16.15
C LEU A 292 5.91 -9.71 16.72
N GLY A 293 4.92 -9.93 15.86
CA GLY A 293 3.52 -10.11 16.22
C GLY A 293 3.11 -11.59 16.18
N LEU A 294 2.69 -12.12 17.33
CA LEU A 294 2.33 -13.52 17.56
C LEU A 294 1.07 -13.66 18.44
N ASP A 295 0.23 -12.62 18.50
CA ASP A 295 -0.99 -12.62 19.31
C ASP A 295 -1.93 -13.76 18.89
N GLY A 296 -2.78 -14.25 19.79
CA GLY A 296 -3.83 -15.21 19.47
C GLY A 296 -3.29 -16.53 18.89
N ASN A 297 -2.19 -17.04 19.44
CA ASN A 297 -1.62 -18.34 19.09
C ASN A 297 -1.74 -19.31 20.28
N ARG A 298 -0.96 -20.39 20.29
CA ARG A 298 -0.94 -21.42 21.34
C ARG A 298 0.46 -21.61 21.89
N LEU A 299 1.25 -20.55 21.95
CA LEU A 299 2.64 -20.58 22.42
C LEU A 299 2.67 -20.84 23.92
N THR A 300 3.45 -21.83 24.35
CA THR A 300 3.73 -22.09 25.78
C THR A 300 5.09 -21.54 26.21
N LYS A 301 5.96 -21.26 25.24
CA LYS A 301 7.27 -20.62 25.42
C LYS A 301 7.68 -19.89 24.16
N ILE A 302 8.58 -18.94 24.30
CA ILE A 302 9.23 -18.26 23.19
C ILE A 302 10.69 -17.94 23.56
N ASP A 303 11.60 -18.12 22.62
CA ASP A 303 13.01 -17.73 22.76
C ASP A 303 13.30 -16.59 21.78
N ILE A 304 13.43 -15.39 22.32
CA ILE A 304 13.78 -14.16 21.61
C ILE A 304 15.19 -13.67 21.94
N SER A 305 16.03 -14.54 22.53
CA SER A 305 17.39 -14.16 22.98
C SER A 305 18.28 -13.60 21.87
N MET A 306 18.02 -13.95 20.61
CA MET A 306 18.76 -13.46 19.45
C MET A 306 18.16 -12.20 18.79
N CYS A 307 17.00 -11.74 19.24
CA CYS A 307 16.22 -10.67 18.61
C CYS A 307 16.51 -9.30 19.26
N HIS A 308 17.78 -8.92 19.33
CA HIS A 308 18.23 -7.73 20.07
C HIS A 308 17.68 -6.40 19.53
N ASN A 309 17.21 -6.35 18.28
CA ASN A 309 16.72 -5.15 17.62
C ASN A 309 15.21 -4.94 17.77
N LEU A 310 14.50 -5.77 18.54
CA LEU A 310 13.06 -5.64 18.73
C LEU A 310 12.71 -4.29 19.35
N THR A 311 11.82 -3.56 18.68
CA THR A 311 11.14 -2.36 19.19
C THR A 311 9.68 -2.67 19.53
N GLY A 312 9.07 -3.67 18.88
CA GLY A 312 7.71 -4.12 19.20
C GLY A 312 7.58 -5.63 19.31
N LEU A 313 6.95 -6.09 20.39
CA LEU A 313 6.66 -7.50 20.65
C LEU A 313 5.20 -7.67 21.07
N SER A 314 4.45 -8.48 20.32
CA SER A 314 3.03 -8.77 20.59
C SER A 314 2.83 -10.28 20.78
N LEU A 315 2.41 -10.67 21.97
CA LEU A 315 2.27 -12.05 22.46
C LEU A 315 0.91 -12.26 23.16
N GLU A 316 -0.05 -11.34 23.02
CA GLU A 316 -1.35 -11.40 23.68
C GLU A 316 -2.09 -12.69 23.35
N GLY A 317 -2.81 -13.29 24.30
CA GLY A 317 -3.69 -14.41 24.01
C GLY A 317 -2.92 -15.68 23.62
N ASN A 318 -1.91 -16.02 24.40
CA ASN A 318 -1.13 -17.25 24.29
C ASN A 318 -1.24 -18.06 25.61
N GLN A 319 -0.33 -19.01 25.82
CA GLN A 319 -0.27 -19.86 27.03
C GLN A 319 1.10 -19.73 27.71
N LEU A 320 1.73 -18.55 27.63
CA LEU A 320 3.06 -18.29 28.17
C LEU A 320 3.01 -18.21 29.69
N THR A 321 3.93 -18.90 30.35
CA THR A 321 4.13 -18.82 31.81
C THR A 321 5.31 -17.94 32.21
N ASP A 322 6.21 -17.67 31.26
CA ASP A 322 7.39 -16.82 31.43
C ASP A 322 7.78 -16.21 30.08
N ILE A 323 8.37 -15.02 30.10
CA ILE A 323 8.92 -14.33 28.94
C ILE A 323 10.21 -13.62 29.37
N ASP A 324 11.30 -13.90 28.67
CA ASP A 324 12.58 -13.20 28.86
C ASP A 324 12.75 -12.10 27.79
N VAL A 325 12.55 -10.85 28.20
CA VAL A 325 12.79 -9.66 27.36
C VAL A 325 14.12 -8.96 27.70
N THR A 326 14.97 -9.56 28.54
CA THR A 326 16.17 -8.89 29.07
C THR A 326 17.23 -8.54 28.01
N ASN A 327 17.16 -9.18 26.83
CA ASN A 327 18.01 -8.88 25.68
C ASN A 327 17.38 -7.88 24.67
N CYS A 328 16.16 -7.40 24.93
CA CYS A 328 15.41 -6.49 24.05
C CYS A 328 15.55 -5.03 24.50
N ASN A 329 16.78 -4.51 24.50
CA ASN A 329 17.09 -3.16 25.05
C ASN A 329 16.45 -1.99 24.27
N TYR A 330 16.00 -2.24 23.04
CA TYR A 330 15.33 -1.27 22.18
C TYR A 330 13.79 -1.38 22.22
N LEU A 331 13.24 -2.23 23.08
CA LEU A 331 11.79 -2.47 23.14
C LEU A 331 11.05 -1.19 23.57
N GLU A 332 10.12 -0.77 22.73
CA GLU A 332 9.23 0.39 22.91
C GLU A 332 7.82 -0.08 23.30
N GLY A 333 7.31 -1.12 22.64
CA GLY A 333 5.99 -1.69 22.92
C GLY A 333 6.03 -3.18 23.27
N LEU A 334 5.39 -3.57 24.38
CA LEU A 334 5.22 -4.97 24.79
C LEU A 334 3.75 -5.28 25.07
N SER A 335 3.16 -6.14 24.24
CA SER A 335 1.88 -6.79 24.54
C SER A 335 2.11 -8.25 24.93
N CYS A 336 1.68 -8.62 26.12
CA CYS A 336 1.77 -9.97 26.67
C CYS A 336 0.53 -10.34 27.51
N GLY A 337 -0.58 -9.60 27.33
CA GLY A 337 -1.83 -9.86 28.04
C GLY A 337 -2.45 -11.22 27.72
N LYS A 338 -3.45 -11.65 28.49
CA LYS A 338 -4.15 -12.93 28.31
C LYS A 338 -3.18 -14.12 28.19
N ASN A 339 -2.27 -14.23 29.14
CA ASN A 339 -1.30 -15.32 29.29
C ASN A 339 -1.38 -15.89 30.72
N GLN A 340 -0.37 -16.62 31.16
CA GLN A 340 -0.28 -17.23 32.49
C GLN A 340 0.98 -16.75 33.23
N LEU A 341 1.42 -15.51 32.98
CA LEU A 341 2.64 -14.95 33.58
C LEU A 341 2.42 -14.67 35.05
N THR A 342 3.32 -15.16 35.91
CA THR A 342 3.32 -14.84 37.35
C THR A 342 4.25 -13.67 37.70
N LYS A 343 5.19 -13.37 36.81
CA LYS A 343 6.16 -12.27 36.91
C LYS A 343 6.56 -11.81 35.51
N ILE A 344 7.10 -10.60 35.42
CA ILE A 344 7.72 -10.09 34.20
C ILE A 344 8.90 -9.18 34.58
N ASP A 345 10.07 -9.44 34.00
CA ASP A 345 11.26 -8.59 34.21
C ASP A 345 11.43 -7.67 32.99
N ILE A 346 11.08 -6.39 33.18
CA ILE A 346 11.23 -5.32 32.19
C ILE A 346 12.37 -4.36 32.55
N SER A 347 13.25 -4.74 33.50
CA SER A 347 14.31 -3.87 34.02
C SER A 347 15.35 -3.48 32.95
N LYS A 348 15.41 -4.21 31.83
CA LYS A 348 16.28 -3.95 30.67
C LYS A 348 15.56 -3.32 29.48
N CYS A 349 14.32 -2.85 29.66
CA CYS A 349 13.54 -2.18 28.62
C CYS A 349 13.35 -0.67 28.95
N PRO A 350 14.42 0.14 29.00
CA PRO A 350 14.32 1.56 29.39
C PRO A 350 13.61 2.44 28.36
N ASN A 351 13.38 1.93 27.15
CA ASN A 351 12.69 2.63 26.07
C ASN A 351 11.19 2.34 26.01
N LEU A 352 10.67 1.49 26.89
CA LEU A 352 9.27 1.06 26.87
C LEU A 352 8.34 2.27 27.04
N ASP A 353 7.47 2.50 26.06
CA ASP A 353 6.43 3.53 26.06
C ASP A 353 5.02 2.92 26.21
N GLY A 354 4.84 1.64 25.91
CA GLY A 354 3.59 0.92 26.05
C GLY A 354 3.76 -0.49 26.63
N LEU A 355 3.05 -0.78 27.72
CA LEU A 355 2.98 -2.10 28.34
C LEU A 355 1.53 -2.58 28.47
N TRP A 356 1.19 -3.66 27.77
CA TRP A 356 -0.10 -4.35 27.87
C TRP A 356 0.10 -5.76 28.42
N CYS A 357 -0.03 -5.92 29.73
CA CYS A 357 0.16 -7.18 30.46
C CYS A 357 -1.11 -7.65 31.19
N SER A 358 -2.29 -7.18 30.76
CA SER A 358 -3.57 -7.52 31.38
C SER A 358 -3.90 -9.01 31.35
N TYR A 359 -4.79 -9.46 32.24
CA TYR A 359 -5.28 -10.83 32.28
C TYR A 359 -4.12 -11.85 32.37
N ASN A 360 -3.29 -11.69 33.41
CA ASN A 360 -2.20 -12.58 33.78
C ASN A 360 -2.34 -12.96 35.27
N GLN A 361 -1.26 -13.45 35.88
CA GLN A 361 -1.20 -13.83 37.30
C GLN A 361 -0.10 -13.04 38.04
N LEU A 362 0.19 -11.82 37.59
CA LEU A 362 1.25 -10.99 38.16
C LEU A 362 0.92 -10.59 39.60
N THR A 363 1.82 -10.87 40.53
CA THR A 363 1.69 -10.43 41.94
C THR A 363 2.46 -9.14 42.24
N GLU A 364 3.45 -8.84 41.40
CA GLU A 364 4.29 -7.65 41.44
C GLU A 364 4.61 -7.18 40.02
N LEU A 365 4.88 -5.88 39.89
CA LEU A 365 5.29 -5.26 38.64
C LEU A 365 6.24 -4.11 38.95
N ASP A 366 7.54 -4.32 38.70
CA ASP A 366 8.57 -3.28 38.84
C ASP A 366 8.74 -2.53 37.52
N MET A 367 8.42 -1.24 37.53
CA MET A 367 8.54 -0.32 36.39
C MET A 367 9.52 0.82 36.68
N SER A 368 10.38 0.69 37.69
CA SER A 368 11.30 1.75 38.13
C SER A 368 12.25 2.26 37.03
N ASN A 369 12.57 1.43 36.03
CA ASN A 369 13.41 1.78 34.88
C ASN A 369 12.63 2.24 33.63
N CYS A 370 11.30 2.27 33.68
CA CYS A 370 10.44 2.56 32.52
C CYS A 370 9.98 4.04 32.52
N SER A 371 10.92 4.99 32.62
CA SER A 371 10.58 6.41 32.75
C SER A 371 9.89 7.03 31.52
N LYS A 372 9.94 6.34 30.37
CA LYS A 372 9.27 6.73 29.12
C LYS A 372 7.88 6.12 28.94
N LEU A 373 7.42 5.30 29.90
CA LEU A 373 6.14 4.62 29.79
C LEU A 373 5.01 5.66 29.70
N LEU A 374 4.27 5.64 28.60
CA LEU A 374 3.10 6.50 28.34
C LEU A 374 1.80 5.76 28.67
N ARG A 375 1.74 4.46 28.38
CA ARG A 375 0.54 3.65 28.58
C ARG A 375 0.84 2.35 29.32
N LEU A 376 0.09 2.13 30.39
CA LEU A 376 0.11 0.90 31.19
C LEU A 376 -1.28 0.25 31.23
N VAL A 377 -1.38 -0.98 30.74
CA VAL A 377 -2.58 -1.81 30.84
C VAL A 377 -2.22 -3.10 31.57
N CYS A 378 -2.57 -3.16 32.85
CA CYS A 378 -2.24 -4.26 33.77
C CYS A 378 -3.47 -4.81 34.52
N CYS A 379 -4.69 -4.52 34.01
CA CYS A 379 -5.93 -5.02 34.60
C CYS A 379 -6.01 -6.55 34.61
N GLY A 380 -6.81 -7.14 35.50
CA GLY A 380 -6.98 -8.60 35.58
C GLY A 380 -5.70 -9.32 36.02
N ASN A 381 -5.08 -8.85 37.09
CA ASN A 381 -3.87 -9.45 37.70
C ASN A 381 -4.07 -9.63 39.21
N GLN A 382 -3.00 -9.95 39.94
CA GLN A 382 -3.01 -10.17 41.39
C GLN A 382 -2.15 -9.13 42.12
N LEU A 383 -2.02 -7.93 41.56
CA LEU A 383 -1.17 -6.88 42.11
C LEU A 383 -1.77 -6.35 43.41
N THR A 384 -0.99 -6.36 44.49
CA THR A 384 -1.38 -5.77 45.79
C THR A 384 -0.90 -4.34 45.96
N LYS A 385 0.11 -3.94 45.16
CA LYS A 385 0.66 -2.60 45.08
C LYS A 385 1.03 -2.30 43.63
N LEU A 386 0.96 -1.03 43.27
CA LEU A 386 1.39 -0.53 41.98
C LEU A 386 2.14 0.78 42.22
N ASP A 387 3.47 0.74 42.11
CA ASP A 387 4.31 1.93 42.23
C ASP A 387 4.56 2.53 40.85
N VAL A 388 4.00 3.73 40.62
CA VAL A 388 4.13 4.47 39.37
C VAL A 388 5.10 5.65 39.48
N SER A 389 5.74 5.87 40.63
CA SER A 389 6.59 7.05 40.86
C SER A 389 7.79 7.19 39.92
N GLY A 390 8.28 6.07 39.36
CA GLY A 390 9.32 6.04 38.32
C GLY A 390 8.82 6.37 36.90
N CYS A 391 7.51 6.29 36.66
CA CYS A 391 6.86 6.40 35.34
C CYS A 391 6.39 7.84 35.08
N LYS A 392 7.33 8.79 35.04
CA LYS A 392 7.02 10.24 35.00
C LYS A 392 6.28 10.72 33.76
N SER A 393 6.33 9.96 32.67
CA SER A 393 5.64 10.27 31.41
C SER A 393 4.30 9.55 31.25
N LEU A 394 3.83 8.84 32.28
CA LEU A 394 2.62 8.03 32.20
C LEU A 394 1.39 8.91 31.96
N GLU A 395 0.67 8.63 30.88
CA GLU A 395 -0.54 9.35 30.45
C GLU A 395 -1.80 8.52 30.70
N GLU A 396 -1.71 7.18 30.63
CA GLU A 396 -2.85 6.28 30.68
C GLU A 396 -2.58 5.02 31.52
N ILE A 397 -3.46 4.74 32.48
CA ILE A 397 -3.37 3.58 33.38
C ILE A 397 -4.68 2.80 33.39
N TRP A 398 -4.60 1.49 33.15
CA TRP A 398 -5.71 0.55 33.32
C TRP A 398 -5.27 -0.54 34.30
N CYS A 399 -5.76 -0.48 35.54
CA CYS A 399 -5.33 -1.36 36.63
C CYS A 399 -6.48 -1.98 37.45
N TYR A 400 -7.72 -1.89 36.96
CA TYR A 400 -8.88 -2.58 37.54
C TYR A 400 -8.71 -4.10 37.57
N GLU A 401 -9.56 -4.82 38.30
CA GLU A 401 -9.43 -6.26 38.54
C GLU A 401 -8.03 -6.65 39.09
N ASN A 402 -7.58 -5.93 40.11
CA ASN A 402 -6.40 -6.27 40.90
C ASN A 402 -6.76 -6.36 42.40
N GLN A 403 -5.75 -6.40 43.26
CA GLN A 403 -5.90 -6.41 44.73
C GLN A 403 -5.36 -5.10 45.35
N LEU A 404 -5.41 -4.01 44.59
CA LEU A 404 -4.95 -2.70 45.02
C LEU A 404 -5.92 -2.10 46.05
N THR A 405 -5.37 -1.52 47.12
CA THR A 405 -6.16 -0.72 48.08
C THR A 405 -5.97 0.77 47.86
N THR A 406 -4.80 1.18 47.38
CA THR A 406 -4.39 2.57 47.20
C THR A 406 -3.57 2.71 45.92
N LEU A 407 -3.65 3.85 45.26
CA LEU A 407 -2.77 4.19 44.13
C LEU A 407 -2.40 5.68 44.21
N ASP A 408 -1.10 5.95 44.33
CA ASP A 408 -0.58 7.33 44.36
C ASP A 408 -0.13 7.77 42.98
N LEU A 409 -0.70 8.88 42.51
CA LEU A 409 -0.45 9.48 41.20
C LEU A 409 0.36 10.78 41.28
N SER A 410 0.83 11.15 42.47
CA SER A 410 1.46 12.45 42.75
C SER A 410 2.69 12.79 41.88
N GLU A 411 3.42 11.76 41.43
CA GLU A 411 4.66 11.89 40.64
C GLU A 411 4.47 11.63 39.12
N CYS A 412 3.22 11.50 38.66
CA CYS A 412 2.91 11.18 37.26
C CYS A 412 2.10 12.29 36.58
N THR A 413 2.11 12.32 35.24
CA THR A 413 1.32 13.24 34.41
C THR A 413 0.07 12.59 33.82
N VAL A 414 -0.54 11.66 34.58
CA VAL A 414 -1.65 10.82 34.09
C VAL A 414 -2.84 11.67 33.67
N LEU A 415 -3.33 11.42 32.46
CA LEU A 415 -4.51 12.04 31.89
C LEU A 415 -5.74 11.14 32.03
N TRP A 416 -5.55 9.83 32.07
CA TRP A 416 -6.63 8.85 32.19
C TRP A 416 -6.24 7.71 33.14
N VAL A 417 -7.08 7.43 34.13
CA VAL A 417 -6.92 6.26 35.02
C VAL A 417 -8.22 5.46 35.10
N CYS A 418 -8.10 4.16 34.89
CA CYS A 418 -9.17 3.19 35.06
C CYS A 418 -8.80 2.18 36.16
N CYS A 419 -9.53 2.19 37.28
CA CYS A 419 -9.26 1.35 38.45
C CYS A 419 -10.55 0.88 39.14
N ASP A 420 -10.44 -0.11 40.03
CA ASP A 420 -11.61 -0.57 40.80
C ASP A 420 -12.12 0.53 41.75
N LYS A 421 -13.44 0.58 41.98
CA LYS A 421 -14.07 1.54 42.93
C LYS A 421 -13.50 1.50 44.34
N SER A 422 -12.92 0.38 44.75
CA SER A 422 -12.34 0.19 46.08
C SER A 422 -10.95 0.81 46.25
N VAL A 423 -10.32 1.26 45.16
CA VAL A 423 -8.96 1.84 45.21
C VAL A 423 -9.04 3.29 45.64
N GLU A 424 -8.37 3.64 46.74
CA GLU A 424 -8.20 5.03 47.15
C GLU A 424 -7.10 5.69 46.30
N LEU A 425 -7.48 6.69 45.49
CA LEU A 425 -6.55 7.47 44.67
C LEU A 425 -6.01 8.67 45.45
N THR A 426 -4.68 8.85 45.44
CA THR A 426 -4.02 10.05 45.97
C THR A 426 -3.22 10.77 44.89
N GLY A 427 -2.97 12.07 45.08
CA GLY A 427 -2.11 12.83 44.15
C GLY A 427 -2.65 12.96 42.72
N VAL A 428 -3.95 12.80 42.51
CA VAL A 428 -4.57 12.82 41.17
C VAL A 428 -4.29 14.15 40.45
N PRO A 429 -3.63 14.13 39.27
CA PRO A 429 -3.34 15.34 38.52
C PRO A 429 -4.59 16.12 38.11
N TYR A 430 -4.49 17.45 38.05
CA TYR A 430 -5.59 18.30 37.58
C TYR A 430 -5.95 17.97 36.13
N GLY A 431 -7.22 17.69 35.87
CA GLY A 431 -7.72 17.32 34.54
C GLY A 431 -7.60 15.83 34.20
N CYS A 432 -7.10 15.00 35.13
CA CYS A 432 -7.12 13.56 34.98
C CYS A 432 -8.57 13.03 34.98
N GLU A 433 -8.94 12.27 33.94
CA GLU A 433 -10.20 11.56 33.86
C GLU A 433 -10.08 10.22 34.62
N VAL A 434 -10.98 10.01 35.57
CA VAL A 434 -11.01 8.82 36.42
C VAL A 434 -12.25 7.99 36.08
N ASP A 435 -12.03 6.78 35.58
CA ASP A 435 -13.09 5.80 35.34
C ASP A 435 -13.00 4.66 36.37
N THR A 436 -14.07 4.48 37.14
CA THR A 436 -14.19 3.37 38.11
C THR A 436 -15.38 2.45 37.82
N ASP A 437 -16.07 2.69 36.72
CA ASP A 437 -17.29 1.98 36.32
C ASP A 437 -17.10 1.14 35.06
N TYR A 438 -15.89 1.11 34.50
CA TYR A 438 -15.56 0.33 33.33
C TYR A 438 -15.88 -1.15 33.55
N ARG A 439 -16.85 -1.64 32.78
CA ARG A 439 -17.18 -3.06 32.61
C ARG A 439 -17.11 -3.32 31.11
N GLU A 440 -16.18 -4.18 30.69
CA GLU A 440 -16.02 -4.61 29.29
C GLU A 440 -17.30 -5.23 28.70
#